data_AF-A0A662XYM8-F1
#
_entry.id   AF-A0A662XYM8-F1
#
_cell.length_a   1.000
_cell.length_b   1.000
_cell.length_c   1.000
_cell.angle_alpha   90.00
_cell.angle_beta   90.00
_cell.angle_gamma   90.00
#
_symmetry.space_group_name_H-M   'P 1'
#
loop_
_entity.id
_entity.type
_entity.pdbx_description
1 polymer ?
#
loop_
_entity_poly.entity_id
_entity_poly.type
_entity_poly.pdbx_seq_one_letter_code
_entity_poly.pdbx_strand_id
1 'polypeptide(L)'
;FPNQFVSSPLVEGELVGYLTFFLELDGFLRWNYCLWPARPWDDLRWRAPMWKVGDMYFVLPGPDGYPVETLRLESLRFAGQAFELLALAQETLAPAQMQQLQRTVAEQILRSSDFEEFGRCADRAREDLYSLDPLDYQRAKTLVLDTLAAAAAKSSAA
;
A
#
# COMPACT_ATOMS: atom_id res chain seq x y z
N PHE A 1 10.10 -6.56 -4.57
CA PHE A 1 8.91 -5.68 -4.78
C PHE A 1 7.92 -6.02 -3.66
N PRO A 2 7.00 -5.15 -3.25
CA PRO A 2 6.56 -3.91 -3.91
C PRO A 2 7.59 -2.79 -3.93
N ASN A 3 7.36 -1.78 -4.78
CA ASN A 3 8.05 -0.50 -4.77
C ASN A 3 7.10 0.59 -5.32
N GLN A 4 7.53 1.85 -5.38
CA GLN A 4 6.70 2.92 -5.95
C GLN A 4 7.51 3.74 -6.96
N PHE A 5 8.11 3.04 -7.92
CA PHE A 5 8.70 3.64 -9.12
C PHE A 5 7.59 4.09 -10.07
N VAL A 6 7.93 4.88 -11.10
CA VAL A 6 6.96 5.26 -12.14
C VAL A 6 6.39 4.03 -12.87
N SER A 7 7.20 2.98 -13.03
CA SER A 7 6.78 1.71 -13.66
C SER A 7 6.18 0.69 -12.68
N SER A 8 6.10 1.00 -11.39
CA SER A 8 5.43 0.14 -10.42
C SER A 8 3.90 0.23 -10.64
N PRO A 9 3.17 -0.91 -10.59
CA PRO A 9 1.73 -0.92 -10.45
C PRO A 9 1.31 -0.05 -9.26
N LEU A 10 0.27 0.76 -9.42
CA LEU A 10 -0.16 1.66 -8.35
C LEU A 10 -0.55 0.90 -7.08
N VAL A 11 -1.13 -0.30 -7.20
CA VAL A 11 -1.49 -1.15 -6.05
C VAL A 11 -0.31 -1.46 -5.13
N GLU A 12 0.94 -1.41 -5.62
CA GLU A 12 2.15 -1.58 -4.79
C GLU A 12 2.31 -0.46 -3.75
N GLY A 13 1.69 0.71 -3.96
CA GLY A 13 1.64 1.77 -2.95
C GLY A 13 0.65 1.46 -1.83
N GLU A 14 -0.56 1.02 -2.17
CA GLU A 14 -1.60 0.67 -1.19
C GLU A 14 -1.25 -0.61 -0.41
N LEU A 15 -0.64 -1.58 -1.08
CA LEU A 15 -0.15 -2.83 -0.49
C LEU A 15 0.75 -2.60 0.72
N VAL A 16 1.52 -1.50 0.75
CA VAL A 16 2.38 -1.16 1.88
C VAL A 16 1.60 -1.15 3.19
N GLY A 17 0.38 -0.60 3.21
CA GLY A 17 -0.42 -0.51 4.42
C GLY A 17 -0.83 -1.88 4.96
N TYR A 18 -1.24 -2.77 4.06
CA TYR A 18 -1.55 -4.15 4.40
C TYR A 18 -0.31 -4.90 4.91
N LEU A 19 0.84 -4.77 4.23
CA LEU A 19 2.08 -5.41 4.67
C LEU A 19 2.55 -4.89 6.02
N THR A 20 2.51 -3.56 6.24
CA THR A 20 2.84 -2.95 7.54
C THR A 20 1.98 -3.55 8.65
N PHE A 21 0.68 -3.73 8.42
CA PHE A 21 -0.21 -4.37 9.39
C PHE A 21 0.10 -5.86 9.61
N PHE A 22 0.20 -6.66 8.53
CA PHE A 22 0.42 -8.11 8.63
C PHE A 22 1.80 -8.51 9.16
N LEU A 23 2.79 -7.65 8.97
CA LEU A 23 4.15 -7.83 9.50
C LEU A 23 4.33 -7.24 10.91
N GLU A 24 3.26 -6.72 11.51
CA GLU A 24 3.28 -6.11 12.86
C GLU A 24 4.31 -4.97 12.97
N LEU A 25 4.37 -4.10 11.96
CA LEU A 25 5.27 -2.96 11.90
C LEU A 25 4.56 -1.67 12.31
N ASP A 26 5.33 -0.70 12.83
CA ASP A 26 4.81 0.61 13.25
C ASP A 26 4.54 1.58 12.09
N GLY A 27 5.03 1.28 10.88
CA GLY A 27 4.85 2.19 9.76
C GLY A 27 5.71 1.88 8.54
N PHE A 28 5.86 2.89 7.69
CA PHE A 28 6.61 2.84 6.44
C PHE A 28 7.50 4.08 6.30
N LEU A 29 8.75 3.86 5.89
CA LEU A 29 9.71 4.92 5.61
C LEU A 29 10.22 4.80 4.18
N ARG A 30 10.27 5.94 3.48
CA ARG A 30 10.99 6.03 2.21
C ARG A 30 11.71 7.36 2.07
N TRP A 31 12.89 7.30 1.47
CA TRP A 31 13.91 8.36 1.48
C TRP A 31 13.63 9.55 0.54
N ASN A 32 12.53 9.53 -0.20
CA ASN A 32 12.47 10.14 -1.53
C ASN A 32 11.25 11.06 -1.76
N TYR A 33 11.06 12.08 -0.93
CA TYR A 33 9.91 12.97 -1.09
C TYR A 33 10.02 13.85 -2.36
N CYS A 34 11.09 14.64 -2.50
CA CYS A 34 11.17 15.70 -3.53
C CYS A 34 12.59 15.91 -4.13
N LEU A 35 13.37 14.84 -4.31
CA LEU A 35 14.71 14.93 -4.93
C LEU A 35 14.59 14.92 -6.45
N TRP A 36 14.30 16.09 -7.03
CA TRP A 36 13.97 16.19 -8.45
C TRP A 36 15.18 16.13 -9.39
N PRO A 37 15.05 15.51 -10.58
CA PRO A 37 16.00 15.71 -11.67
C PRO A 37 15.94 17.17 -12.19
N ALA A 38 16.88 17.55 -13.05
CA ALA A 38 17.01 18.95 -13.50
C ALA A 38 15.78 19.50 -14.25
N ARG A 39 15.03 18.64 -14.95
CA ARG A 39 13.83 19.02 -15.73
C ARG A 39 12.71 17.98 -15.58
N PRO A 40 12.07 17.86 -14.40
CA PRO A 40 11.19 16.75 -14.08
C PRO A 40 9.90 16.70 -14.92
N TRP A 41 9.50 17.81 -15.52
CA TRP A 41 8.35 17.87 -16.43
C TRP A 41 8.68 17.41 -17.86
N ASP A 42 9.96 17.40 -18.24
CA ASP A 42 10.42 16.94 -19.56
C ASP A 42 11.01 15.53 -19.49
N ASP A 43 11.82 15.27 -18.46
CA ASP A 43 12.54 14.02 -18.26
C ASP A 43 12.65 13.68 -16.77
N LEU A 44 11.93 12.62 -16.40
CA LEU A 44 11.84 12.08 -15.05
C LEU A 44 13.05 11.24 -14.64
N ARG A 45 13.97 10.94 -15.56
CA ARG A 45 15.11 10.03 -15.32
C ARG A 45 16.24 10.75 -14.57
N TRP A 46 16.87 10.00 -13.68
CA TRP A 46 18.16 10.37 -13.09
C TRP A 46 19.09 9.17 -13.18
N ARG A 47 20.29 9.32 -13.75
CA ARG A 47 21.30 8.25 -13.89
C ARG A 47 20.73 6.90 -14.38
N ALA A 48 19.72 6.92 -15.25
CA ALA A 48 19.14 5.70 -15.80
C ALA A 48 20.16 4.95 -16.68
N PRO A 49 20.16 3.59 -16.70
CA PRO A 49 19.21 2.69 -16.02
C PRO A 49 19.62 2.30 -14.59
N MET A 50 20.73 2.84 -14.05
CA MET A 50 21.24 2.48 -12.72
C MET A 50 20.21 2.79 -11.62
N TRP A 51 19.47 3.90 -11.75
CA TRP A 51 18.35 4.23 -10.88
C TRP A 51 17.04 4.10 -11.65
N LYS A 52 16.07 3.42 -11.05
CA LYS A 52 14.73 3.30 -11.63
C LYS A 52 14.02 4.66 -11.57
N VAL A 53 13.29 4.97 -12.64
CA VAL A 53 12.56 6.23 -12.77
C VAL A 53 11.50 6.34 -11.66
N GLY A 54 11.44 7.50 -10.99
CA GLY A 54 10.54 7.70 -9.85
C GLY A 54 11.11 7.35 -8.49
N ASP A 55 12.32 6.79 -8.41
CA ASP A 55 12.89 6.43 -7.11
C ASP A 55 13.25 7.63 -6.23
N MET A 56 13.38 8.83 -6.80
CA MET A 56 13.87 10.00 -6.08
C MET A 56 12.77 10.97 -5.61
N TYR A 57 11.51 10.74 -5.99
CA TYR A 57 10.45 11.69 -5.73
C TYR A 57 9.06 11.02 -5.68
N PHE A 58 8.23 11.51 -4.76
CA PHE A 58 6.78 11.27 -4.71
C PHE A 58 5.95 12.43 -5.20
N VAL A 59 6.51 13.65 -5.17
CA VAL A 59 5.89 14.86 -5.68
C VAL A 59 6.74 15.49 -6.78
N LEU A 60 6.12 16.26 -7.66
CA LEU A 60 6.81 17.04 -8.70
C LEU A 60 6.78 18.54 -8.32
N PRO A 61 7.71 19.37 -8.81
CA PRO A 61 7.70 20.80 -8.51
C PRO A 61 6.58 21.51 -9.28
N GLY A 62 5.65 22.16 -8.59
CA GLY A 62 4.61 22.96 -9.21
C GLY A 62 5.10 24.30 -9.75
N PRO A 63 4.45 24.86 -10.79
CA PRO A 63 4.80 26.16 -11.35
C PRO A 63 4.56 27.33 -10.37
N ASP A 64 3.76 27.11 -9.34
CA ASP A 64 3.45 28.01 -8.24
C ASP A 64 4.38 27.85 -7.02
N GLY A 65 5.36 26.94 -7.10
CA GLY A 65 6.28 26.62 -6.01
C GLY A 65 5.73 25.59 -5.00
N TYR A 66 4.49 25.14 -5.13
CA TYR A 66 3.92 24.08 -4.31
C TYR A 66 4.17 22.70 -4.95
N PRO A 67 4.29 21.62 -4.16
CA PRO A 67 4.42 20.28 -4.74
C PRO A 67 3.15 19.84 -5.47
N VAL A 68 3.32 19.29 -6.67
CA VAL A 68 2.25 18.58 -7.40
C VAL A 68 2.28 17.12 -6.98
N GLU A 69 1.17 16.66 -6.41
CA GLU A 69 1.01 15.28 -5.98
C GLU A 69 1.00 14.30 -7.16
N THR A 70 1.47 13.08 -6.92
CA THR A 70 1.45 12.02 -7.93
C THR A 70 0.54 10.89 -7.48
N LEU A 71 0.05 10.10 -8.44
CA LEU A 71 -0.75 8.91 -8.15
C LEU A 71 -0.04 7.93 -7.19
N ARG A 72 1.30 7.93 -7.17
CA ARG A 72 2.10 7.09 -6.26
C ARG A 72 2.04 7.60 -4.82
N LEU A 73 2.00 8.92 -4.61
CA LEU A 73 1.76 9.51 -3.30
C LEU A 73 0.34 9.21 -2.83
N GLU A 74 -0.66 9.40 -3.69
CA GLU A 74 -2.05 9.10 -3.36
C GLU A 74 -2.27 7.62 -3.02
N SER A 75 -1.59 6.72 -3.73
CA SER A 75 -1.61 5.31 -3.40
C SER A 75 -1.00 5.00 -2.02
N LEU A 76 0.01 5.76 -1.57
CA LEU A 76 0.53 5.63 -0.20
C LEU A 76 -0.44 6.21 0.84
N ARG A 77 -1.27 7.20 0.49
CA ARG A 77 -2.37 7.63 1.37
C ARG A 77 -3.39 6.50 1.56
N PHE A 78 -3.67 5.71 0.51
CA PHE A 78 -4.50 4.50 0.65
C PHE A 78 -3.85 3.44 1.55
N ALA A 79 -2.52 3.28 1.52
CA ALA A 79 -1.83 2.44 2.49
C ALA A 79 -2.08 2.89 3.93
N GLY A 80 -1.97 4.19 4.21
CA GLY A 80 -2.32 4.73 5.53
C GLY A 80 -3.75 4.38 5.93
N GLN A 81 -4.73 4.59 5.05
CA GLN A 81 -6.13 4.23 5.32
C GLN A 81 -6.33 2.73 5.58
N ALA A 82 -5.68 1.86 4.80
CA ALA A 82 -5.79 0.42 4.96
C ALA A 82 -5.23 -0.03 6.33
N PHE A 83 -4.07 0.49 6.72
CA PHE A 83 -3.46 0.22 8.02
C PHE A 83 -4.37 0.67 9.17
N GLU A 84 -4.82 1.93 9.15
CA GLU A 84 -5.67 2.49 10.22
C GLU A 84 -6.99 1.74 10.37
N LEU A 85 -7.62 1.33 9.26
CA LEU A 85 -8.85 0.54 9.30
C LEU A 85 -8.63 -0.85 9.91
N LEU A 86 -7.51 -1.51 9.60
CA LEU A 86 -7.17 -2.81 10.17
C LEU A 86 -6.80 -2.69 11.66
N ALA A 87 -6.07 -1.64 12.05
CA ALA A 87 -5.76 -1.34 13.44
C ALA A 87 -7.05 -1.09 14.25
N LEU A 88 -7.96 -0.26 13.72
CA LEU A 88 -9.27 -0.02 14.34
C LEU A 88 -10.08 -1.33 14.47
N ALA A 89 -10.04 -2.20 13.46
CA ALA A 89 -10.70 -3.50 13.52
C ALA A 89 -10.09 -4.40 14.62
N GLN A 90 -8.77 -4.39 14.77
CA GLN A 90 -8.08 -5.14 15.82
C GLN A 90 -8.45 -4.65 17.23
N GLU A 91 -8.67 -3.34 17.42
CA GLU A 91 -9.12 -2.77 18.69
C GLU A 91 -10.61 -3.03 18.98
N THR A 92 -11.43 -3.12 17.93
CA THR A 92 -12.90 -3.20 18.06
C THR A 92 -13.44 -4.62 18.12
N LEU A 93 -12.81 -5.55 17.40
CA LEU A 93 -13.36 -6.89 17.18
C LEU A 93 -12.88 -7.90 18.22
N ALA A 94 -13.73 -8.88 18.52
CA ALA A 94 -13.30 -10.03 19.31
C ALA A 94 -12.20 -10.81 18.56
N PRO A 95 -11.25 -11.48 19.25
CA PRO A 95 -10.10 -12.13 18.60
C PRO A 95 -10.46 -13.09 17.47
N ALA A 96 -11.53 -13.88 17.63
CA ALA A 96 -12.00 -14.80 16.59
C ALA A 96 -12.54 -14.08 15.34
N GLN A 97 -13.21 -12.93 15.52
CA GLN A 97 -13.71 -12.13 14.40
C GLN A 97 -12.55 -11.44 13.68
N MET A 98 -11.57 -10.93 14.43
CA MET A 98 -10.38 -10.31 13.85
C MET A 98 -9.56 -11.33 13.04
N GLN A 99 -9.35 -12.53 13.58
CA GLN A 99 -8.63 -13.60 12.87
C GLN A 99 -9.32 -13.97 11.55
N GLN A 100 -10.66 -14.04 11.55
CA GLN A 100 -11.42 -14.30 10.33
C GLN A 100 -11.31 -13.14 9.32
N LEU A 101 -11.36 -11.89 9.79
CA LEU A 101 -11.18 -10.72 8.94
C LEU A 101 -9.78 -10.69 8.31
N GLN A 102 -8.73 -10.88 9.10
CA GLN A 102 -7.34 -10.95 8.61
C GLN A 102 -7.17 -11.99 7.51
N ARG A 103 -7.72 -13.19 7.73
CA ARG A 103 -7.68 -14.27 6.74
C ARG A 103 -8.37 -13.88 5.44
N THR A 104 -9.60 -13.37 5.51
CA THR A 104 -10.37 -13.01 4.30
C THR A 104 -9.77 -11.85 3.53
N VAL A 105 -9.20 -10.87 4.22
CA VAL A 105 -8.43 -9.76 3.60
C VAL A 105 -7.17 -10.28 2.93
N ALA A 106 -6.40 -11.14 3.62
CA ALA A 106 -5.20 -11.75 3.05
C ALA A 106 -5.52 -12.58 1.79
N GLU A 107 -6.61 -13.35 1.80
CA GLU A 107 -7.06 -14.14 0.64
C GLU A 107 -7.43 -13.26 -0.58
N GLN A 108 -7.85 -12.00 -0.38
CA GLN A 108 -8.05 -11.08 -1.51
C GLN A 108 -6.73 -10.62 -2.12
N ILE A 109 -5.77 -10.23 -1.28
CA ILE A 109 -4.58 -9.47 -1.71
C ILE A 109 -3.35 -10.35 -1.89
N LEU A 110 -3.04 -11.20 -0.91
CA LEU A 110 -1.81 -11.97 -0.88
C LEU A 110 -1.95 -13.25 -1.71
N ARG A 111 -0.87 -13.60 -2.42
CA ARG A 111 -0.73 -14.85 -3.16
C ARG A 111 0.30 -15.78 -2.51
N SER A 112 1.21 -15.20 -1.73
CA SER A 112 2.13 -15.92 -0.86
C SER A 112 1.91 -15.53 0.60
N SER A 113 1.96 -16.53 1.48
CA SER A 113 2.01 -16.34 2.94
C SER A 113 3.44 -16.33 3.48
N ASP A 114 4.44 -16.57 2.63
CA ASP A 114 5.85 -16.53 2.99
C ASP A 114 6.44 -15.17 2.63
N PHE A 115 6.57 -14.29 3.62
CA PHE A 115 7.08 -12.94 3.42
C PHE A 115 8.58 -12.88 3.07
N GLU A 116 9.35 -13.95 3.31
CA GLU A 116 10.75 -14.03 2.86
C GLU A 116 10.86 -13.97 1.32
N GLU A 117 9.79 -14.33 0.61
CA GLU A 117 9.74 -14.27 -0.85
C GLU A 117 9.73 -12.84 -1.41
N PHE A 118 9.32 -11.83 -0.64
CA PHE A 118 9.22 -10.43 -1.09
C PHE A 118 10.59 -9.78 -1.37
N GLY A 119 11.67 -10.37 -0.84
CA GLY A 119 13.05 -10.03 -1.14
C GLY A 119 13.65 -10.75 -2.35
N ARG A 120 13.04 -11.84 -2.81
CA ARG A 120 13.56 -12.75 -3.86
C ARG A 120 13.29 -12.24 -5.27
N CYS A 121 13.75 -11.03 -5.56
CA CYS A 121 13.49 -10.34 -6.83
C CYS A 121 14.14 -10.99 -8.07
N ALA A 122 15.01 -11.98 -7.89
CA ALA A 122 15.69 -12.68 -8.98
C ALA A 122 14.85 -13.83 -9.57
N ASP A 123 13.98 -14.44 -8.78
CA ASP A 123 13.29 -15.69 -9.11
C ASP A 123 11.79 -15.70 -8.73
N ARG A 124 11.28 -14.59 -8.21
CA ARG A 124 9.83 -14.35 -8.05
C ARG A 124 9.37 -13.24 -8.99
N ALA A 125 8.14 -13.35 -9.48
CA ALA A 125 7.40 -12.24 -10.08
C ALA A 125 6.47 -11.60 -9.05
N ARG A 126 5.97 -10.39 -9.33
CA ARG A 126 5.10 -9.67 -8.38
C ARG A 126 3.72 -10.31 -8.26
N GLU A 127 3.25 -10.87 -9.37
CA GLU A 127 1.99 -11.57 -9.52
C GLU A 127 1.94 -12.86 -8.69
N ASP A 128 3.12 -13.42 -8.37
CA ASP A 128 3.24 -14.62 -7.51
C ASP A 128 3.06 -14.28 -6.02
N LEU A 129 3.25 -13.00 -5.63
CA LEU A 129 3.28 -12.59 -4.23
C LEU A 129 1.99 -11.89 -3.79
N TYR A 130 1.40 -11.10 -4.68
CA TYR A 130 0.19 -10.33 -4.40
C TYR A 130 -0.61 -10.03 -5.68
N SER A 131 -1.88 -9.67 -5.48
CA SER A 131 -2.75 -9.27 -6.58
C SER A 131 -2.28 -7.98 -7.25
N LEU A 132 -2.38 -7.94 -8.57
CA LEU A 132 -2.24 -6.70 -9.34
C LEU A 132 -3.57 -6.06 -9.71
N ASP A 133 -4.70 -6.68 -9.35
CA ASP A 133 -6.04 -6.16 -9.63
C ASP A 133 -6.45 -5.16 -8.55
N PRO A 134 -6.65 -3.86 -8.88
CA PRO A 134 -7.13 -2.87 -7.92
C PRO A 134 -8.48 -3.24 -7.28
N LEU A 135 -9.31 -4.05 -7.95
CA LEU A 135 -10.60 -4.48 -7.41
C LEU A 135 -10.46 -5.45 -6.23
N ASP A 136 -9.35 -6.18 -6.12
CA ASP A 136 -9.08 -7.03 -4.94
C ASP A 136 -8.85 -6.17 -3.69
N TYR A 137 -8.14 -5.04 -3.83
CA TYR A 137 -7.89 -4.09 -2.75
C TYR A 137 -9.17 -3.36 -2.34
N GLN A 138 -10.00 -2.96 -3.30
CA GLN A 138 -11.33 -2.40 -3.01
C GLN A 138 -12.21 -3.38 -2.26
N ARG A 139 -12.22 -4.67 -2.66
CA ARG A 139 -12.94 -5.73 -1.93
C ARG A 139 -12.41 -5.91 -0.52
N ALA A 140 -11.09 -5.97 -0.34
CA ALA A 140 -10.48 -6.05 0.98
C ALA A 140 -10.87 -4.88 1.89
N LYS A 141 -10.81 -3.65 1.39
CA LYS A 141 -11.24 -2.45 2.14
C LYS A 141 -12.72 -2.51 2.51
N THR A 142 -13.57 -2.94 1.58
CA THR A 142 -15.02 -3.09 1.81
C THR A 142 -15.30 -4.11 2.92
N LEU A 143 -14.61 -5.27 2.90
CA LEU A 143 -14.72 -6.29 3.95
C LEU A 143 -14.41 -5.74 5.35
N VAL A 144 -13.36 -4.92 5.48
CA VAL A 144 -12.99 -4.29 6.76
C VAL A 144 -14.07 -3.32 7.22
N LEU A 145 -14.54 -2.44 6.33
CA LEU A 145 -15.58 -1.45 6.63
C LEU A 145 -16.91 -2.10 7.03
N ASP A 146 -17.36 -3.11 6.28
CA ASP A 146 -18.62 -3.82 6.56
C ASP A 146 -18.55 -4.56 7.90
N THR A 147 -17.39 -5.16 8.22
CA THR A 147 -17.18 -5.85 9.49
C THR A 147 -17.21 -4.87 10.66
N LEU A 148 -16.56 -3.72 10.53
CA LEU A 148 -16.59 -2.64 11.53
C LEU A 148 -18.01 -2.09 11.72
N ALA A 149 -18.74 -1.83 10.63
CA ALA A 149 -20.11 -1.34 10.68
C ALA A 149 -21.05 -2.34 11.39
N ALA A 150 -20.90 -3.64 11.10
CA ALA A 150 -21.67 -4.69 11.76
C ALA A 150 -21.36 -4.79 13.27
N ALA A 151 -20.10 -4.58 13.67
CA ALA A 151 -19.70 -4.55 15.08
C ALA A 151 -20.30 -3.33 15.81
N ALA A 152 -20.24 -2.15 15.19
CA ALA A 152 -20.83 -0.93 15.74
C ALA A 152 -22.35 -1.04 15.94
N ALA A 153 -23.06 -1.62 14.97
CA ALA A 153 -24.51 -1.84 15.07
C ALA A 153 -24.89 -2.75 16.26
N LYS A 154 -24.12 -3.82 16.50
CA LYS A 154 -24.33 -4.72 17.65
C LYS A 154 -24.08 -4.01 18.98
N SER A 155 -23.06 -3.15 19.06
CA SER A 155 -22.79 -2.36 20.26
C SER A 155 -23.89 -1.33 20.56
N SER A 156 -24.59 -0.83 19.54
CA SER A 156 -25.69 0.13 19.74
C SER A 156 -27.01 -0.50 20.17
N ALA A 157 -27.15 -1.82 19.99
CA ALA A 157 -28.35 -2.59 20.31
C ALA A 157 -28.28 -3.30 21.67
N ALA A 158 -27.10 -3.31 22.30
CA ALA A 158 -26.84 -3.87 23.63
C ALA A 158 -26.84 -2.76 24.70
#